data_AF-A0A3D1UBW7-F1
#
_entry.id   AF-A0A3D1UBW7-F1
#
_cell.length_a   1.000
_cell.length_b   1.000
_cell.length_c   1.000
_cell.angle_alpha   90.00
_cell.angle_beta   90.00
_cell.angle_gamma   90.00
#
_symmetry.space_group_name_H-M   'P 1'
#
loop_
_entity.id
_entity.type
_entity.pdbx_description
1 polymer ?
#
loop_
_entity_poly.entity_id
_entity_poly.type
_entity_poly.pdbx_seq_one_letter_code
_entity_poly.pdbx_strand_id
1 'polypeptide(L)'
;MCYSVVSNRTNPMAVLFVVDQAGAMCGRMPRTGNSKADQVAAAINKMFAPLIAKAKKQGGVRGYDEVGATGHGRKGVHNVLQGPLSSQILKLISKISDNLGASYANPIE
;
A
#
# COMPACT_ATOMS: atom_id res chain seq x y z
N MET A 1 2.07 -18.38 -17.59
CA MET A 1 1.02 -18.83 -16.65
C MET A 1 0.42 -17.59 -16.00
N CYS A 2 -0.91 -17.45 -15.95
CA CYS A 2 -1.57 -16.34 -15.24
C CYS A 2 -1.87 -16.77 -13.79
N TYR A 3 -1.83 -15.84 -12.84
CA TYR A 3 -2.24 -16.09 -11.46
C TYR A 3 -3.77 -16.28 -11.41
N SER A 4 -4.24 -17.49 -11.08
CA SER A 4 -5.67 -17.86 -11.06
C SER A 4 -6.18 -18.25 -9.67
N VAL A 5 -5.32 -18.26 -8.65
CA VAL A 5 -5.68 -18.72 -7.30
C VAL A 5 -6.41 -17.60 -6.56
N VAL A 6 -7.59 -17.90 -6.02
CA VAL A 6 -8.34 -16.97 -5.17
C VAL A 6 -7.81 -17.09 -3.73
N SER A 7 -7.58 -15.93 -3.11
CA SER A 7 -7.17 -15.86 -1.71
C SER A 7 -8.12 -16.64 -0.78
N ASN A 8 -7.55 -17.46 0.09
CA ASN A 8 -8.26 -18.16 1.15
C ASN A 8 -7.30 -18.52 2.31
N ARG A 9 -7.81 -19.15 3.37
CA ARG A 9 -7.03 -19.44 4.58
C ARG A 9 -5.81 -20.35 4.32
N THR A 10 -5.90 -21.27 3.35
CA THR A 10 -4.79 -22.16 3.00
C THR A 10 -3.90 -21.58 1.91
N ASN A 11 -4.37 -20.54 1.21
CA ASN A 11 -3.65 -19.86 0.13
C ASN A 11 -3.78 -18.34 0.34
N PRO A 12 -3.03 -17.76 1.29
CA PRO A 12 -3.04 -16.32 1.51
C PRO A 12 -2.49 -15.58 0.29
N MET A 13 -2.94 -14.35 0.09
CA MET A 13 -2.47 -13.46 -0.97
C MET A 13 -1.65 -12.32 -0.38
N ALA A 14 -0.56 -11.97 -1.07
CA ALA A 14 0.21 -10.77 -0.79
C ALA A 14 0.02 -9.75 -1.92
N VAL A 15 -0.30 -8.51 -1.57
CA VAL A 15 -0.32 -7.37 -2.50
C VAL A 15 0.80 -6.42 -2.14
N LEU A 16 1.77 -6.25 -3.04
CA LEU A 16 2.84 -5.29 -2.88
C LEU A 16 2.70 -4.17 -3.92
N PHE A 17 2.47 -2.95 -3.46
CA PHE A 17 2.60 -1.78 -4.30
C PHE A 17 4.07 -1.41 -4.43
N VAL A 18 4.54 -1.27 -5.67
CA VAL A 18 5.89 -0.81 -5.96
C VAL A 18 5.78 0.55 -6.62
N VAL A 19 6.32 1.58 -5.96
CA VAL A 19 6.19 2.98 -6.33
C VAL A 19 7.53 3.46 -6.87
N ASP A 20 7.53 3.95 -8.09
CA ASP A 20 8.69 4.64 -8.66
C ASP A 20 8.88 6.00 -7.96
N GLN A 21 10.12 6.29 -7.57
CA GLN A 21 10.55 7.54 -6.95
C GLN A 21 11.62 8.26 -7.77
N ALA A 22 11.67 8.01 -9.09
CA ALA A 22 12.50 8.78 -10.00
C ALA A 22 12.09 10.27 -10.01
N GLY A 23 13.03 11.16 -10.38
CA GLY A 23 12.78 12.61 -10.38
C GLY A 23 11.58 13.06 -11.24
N ALA A 24 11.18 12.27 -12.26
CA ALA A 24 9.98 12.54 -13.05
C ALA A 24 8.68 12.48 -12.24
N MET A 25 8.68 11.78 -11.09
CA MET A 25 7.56 11.65 -10.17
C MET A 25 7.36 12.89 -9.28
N CYS A 26 8.39 13.72 -9.10
CA CYS A 26 8.30 15.03 -8.47
C CYS A 26 7.61 16.07 -9.37
N GLY A 27 7.43 15.77 -10.67
CA GLY A 27 6.75 16.64 -11.61
C GLY A 27 5.32 16.97 -11.16
N ARG A 28 4.99 18.26 -11.11
CA ARG A 28 3.68 18.73 -10.67
C ARG A 28 2.62 18.55 -11.74
N MET A 29 1.43 18.16 -11.31
CA MET A 29 0.29 17.93 -12.18
C MET A 29 -0.50 19.25 -12.35
N PRO A 30 -0.73 19.74 -13.59
CA PRO A 30 -1.24 21.09 -13.83
C PRO A 30 -2.56 21.43 -13.12
N ARG A 31 -3.43 20.43 -12.95
CA ARG A 31 -4.77 20.62 -12.38
C ARG A 31 -4.79 20.61 -10.85
N THR A 32 -3.87 19.90 -10.20
CA THR A 32 -3.89 19.69 -8.75
C THR A 32 -2.77 20.43 -8.02
N GLY A 33 -1.70 20.82 -8.71
CA GLY A 33 -0.48 21.37 -8.10
C GLY A 33 0.38 20.31 -7.40
N ASN A 34 -0.22 19.22 -6.93
CA ASN A 34 0.47 18.05 -6.35
C ASN A 34 1.42 17.38 -7.34
N SER A 35 2.48 16.74 -6.81
CA SER A 35 3.36 15.89 -7.60
C SER A 35 2.63 14.63 -8.10
N LYS A 36 3.18 13.96 -9.12
CA LYS A 36 2.67 12.65 -9.54
C LYS A 36 2.78 11.63 -8.40
N ALA A 37 3.87 11.68 -7.64
CA ALA A 37 4.08 10.82 -6.49
C ALA A 37 2.98 10.99 -5.44
N ASP A 38 2.58 12.23 -5.13
CA ASP A 38 1.50 12.51 -4.17
C ASP A 38 0.17 11.89 -4.61
N GLN A 39 -0.12 11.94 -5.92
CA GLN A 39 -1.33 11.35 -6.46
C GLN A 39 -1.29 9.82 -6.39
N VAL A 40 -0.13 9.20 -6.64
CA VAL A 40 0.05 7.75 -6.49
C VAL A 40 -0.10 7.34 -5.02
N ALA A 41 0.54 8.04 -4.09
CA ALA A 41 0.37 7.80 -2.66
C ALA A 41 -1.11 7.90 -2.22
N ALA A 42 -1.81 8.96 -2.67
CA ALA A 42 -3.24 9.12 -2.41
C ALA A 42 -4.09 7.98 -3.01
N ALA A 43 -3.76 7.50 -4.20
CA ALA A 43 -4.44 6.38 -4.83
C ALA A 43 -4.20 5.07 -4.06
N ILE A 44 -2.97 4.79 -3.65
CA ILE A 44 -2.62 3.60 -2.83
C ILE A 44 -3.37 3.62 -1.51
N ASN A 45 -3.40 4.76 -0.82
CA ASN A 45 -4.14 4.91 0.43
C ASN A 45 -5.65 4.61 0.24
N LYS A 46 -6.23 5.06 -0.88
CA LYS A 46 -7.62 4.75 -1.23
C LYS A 46 -7.84 3.29 -1.60
N MET A 47 -6.84 2.59 -2.15
CA MET A 47 -6.93 1.17 -2.50
C MET A 47 -6.89 0.23 -1.28
N PHE A 48 -6.36 0.66 -0.13
CA PHE A 48 -6.42 -0.15 1.07
C PHE A 48 -7.85 -0.42 1.53
N ALA A 49 -8.76 0.56 1.43
CA ALA A 49 -10.15 0.39 1.83
C ALA A 49 -10.88 -0.78 1.12
N PRO A 50 -10.89 -0.88 -0.23
CA PRO A 50 -11.49 -2.02 -0.91
C PRO A 50 -10.76 -3.35 -0.65
N LEU A 51 -9.43 -3.35 -0.42
CA LEU A 51 -8.71 -4.56 -0.02
C LEU A 51 -9.17 -5.05 1.35
N ILE A 52 -9.26 -4.15 2.34
CA ILE A 52 -9.75 -4.45 3.68
C ILE A 52 -11.20 -4.95 3.61
N ALA A 53 -12.04 -4.32 2.80
CA ALA A 53 -13.43 -4.73 2.61
C ALA A 53 -13.54 -6.17 2.07
N LYS A 54 -12.67 -6.58 1.14
CA LYS A 54 -12.60 -7.97 0.64
C LYS A 54 -12.18 -8.96 1.73
N ALA A 55 -11.28 -8.55 2.63
CA ALA A 55 -10.83 -9.39 3.74
C ALA A 55 -11.83 -9.42 4.92
N LYS A 56 -12.82 -8.53 4.95
CA LYS A 56 -13.83 -8.46 6.01
C LYS A 56 -14.90 -9.57 5.86
N LYS A 57 -15.16 -10.28 6.95
CA LYS A 57 -16.26 -11.26 7.08
C LYS A 57 -16.96 -11.08 8.43
N GLN A 58 -17.99 -11.90 8.71
CA GLN A 58 -18.60 -11.96 10.03
C GLN A 58 -17.50 -12.28 11.07
N GLY A 59 -17.28 -11.37 12.01
CA GLY A 59 -16.21 -11.47 13.03
C GLY A 59 -14.99 -10.57 12.83
N GLY A 60 -14.88 -9.83 11.71
CA GLY A 60 -13.82 -8.84 11.51
C GLY A 60 -12.99 -9.04 10.23
N VAL A 61 -11.80 -8.42 10.20
CA VAL A 61 -10.86 -8.52 9.08
C VAL A 61 -10.01 -9.78 9.25
N ARG A 62 -10.00 -10.64 8.24
CA ARG A 62 -9.19 -11.87 8.24
C ARG A 62 -7.70 -11.50 8.18
N GLY A 63 -6.91 -12.05 9.10
CA GLY A 63 -5.49 -11.72 9.26
C GLY A 63 -4.54 -12.71 8.59
N TYR A 64 -4.81 -13.16 7.36
CA TYR A 64 -3.90 -14.03 6.62
C TYR A 64 -3.38 -13.42 5.31
N ASP A 65 -4.09 -12.46 4.72
CA ASP A 65 -3.58 -11.73 3.55
C ASP A 65 -2.62 -10.62 4.01
N GLU A 66 -1.62 -10.34 3.18
CA GLU A 66 -0.64 -9.30 3.43
C GLU A 66 -0.73 -8.19 2.40
N VAL A 67 -0.53 -6.96 2.85
CA VAL A 67 -0.49 -5.78 1.99
C VAL A 67 0.70 -4.92 2.40
N GLY A 68 1.37 -4.34 1.40
CA GLY A 68 2.52 -3.48 1.61
C GLY A 68 2.72 -2.47 0.49
N ALA A 69 3.57 -1.49 0.74
CA ALA A 69 4.01 -0.56 -0.27
C ALA A 69 5.52 -0.29 -0.13
N THR A 70 6.22 -0.26 -1.27
CA THR A 70 7.65 0.03 -1.35
C THR A 70 7.92 1.13 -2.35
N GLY A 71 8.93 1.93 -2.07
CA GLY A 71 9.51 2.89 -3.00
C GLY A 71 10.77 2.29 -3.60
N HIS A 72 10.96 2.43 -4.91
CA HIS A 72 12.24 2.18 -5.56
C HIS A 72 12.78 3.47 -6.17
N GLY A 73 14.10 3.63 -6.17
CA GLY A 73 14.75 4.78 -6.76
C GLY A 73 16.21 4.89 -6.37
N ARG A 74 16.72 6.12 -6.33
CA ARG A 74 18.14 6.41 -6.10
C ARG A 74 18.65 5.97 -4.73
N LYS A 75 17.76 5.87 -3.73
CA LYS A 75 18.03 5.38 -2.37
C LYS A 75 17.83 3.87 -2.21
N GLY A 76 17.62 3.14 -3.31
CA GLY A 76 17.29 1.71 -3.28
C GLY A 76 15.81 1.43 -2.96
N VAL A 77 15.51 0.20 -2.54
CA VAL A 77 14.16 -0.24 -2.19
C VAL A 77 13.92 -0.05 -0.69
N HIS A 78 12.83 0.62 -0.31
CA HIS A 78 12.48 0.84 1.09
C HIS A 78 10.96 0.86 1.31
N ASN A 79 10.54 0.68 2.56
CA ASN A 79 9.16 0.80 2.97
C ASN A 79 8.71 2.27 2.90
N VAL A 80 7.59 2.53 2.22
CA VAL A 80 7.00 3.89 2.12
C VAL A 80 5.86 4.11 3.11
N LEU A 81 5.44 3.07 3.83
CA LEU A 81 4.50 3.20 4.94
C LEU A 81 5.22 3.72 6.19
N GLN A 82 4.58 4.63 6.91
CA GLN A 82 5.16 5.28 8.08
C GLN A 82 4.47 4.85 9.39
N GLY A 83 4.97 5.39 10.50
CA GLY A 83 4.40 5.16 11.82
C GLY A 83 4.41 3.67 12.21
N PRO A 84 3.32 3.13 12.76
CA PRO A 84 3.21 1.72 13.14
C PRO A 84 3.42 0.73 11.98
N LEU A 85 3.30 1.20 10.73
CA LEU A 85 3.48 0.38 9.52
C LEU A 85 4.90 0.42 8.94
N SER A 86 5.82 1.18 9.53
CA SER A 86 7.19 1.35 9.02
C SER A 86 8.10 0.12 9.18
N SER A 87 7.85 -0.72 10.19
CA SER A 87 8.80 -1.78 10.58
C SER A 87 8.95 -2.93 9.59
N GLN A 88 7.96 -3.17 8.71
CA GLN A 88 7.98 -4.26 7.73
C GLN A 88 7.28 -3.81 6.45
N ILE A 89 7.81 -4.25 5.31
CA ILE A 89 7.27 -3.92 3.99
C ILE A 89 5.88 -4.52 3.78
N LEU A 90 5.73 -5.82 4.04
CA LEU A 90 4.44 -6.51 4.00
C LEU A 90 3.90 -6.64 5.41
N LYS A 91 2.61 -6.37 5.59
CA LYS A 91 1.91 -6.53 6.87
C LYS A 91 0.57 -7.19 6.65
N LEU A 92 0.11 -7.92 7.67
CA LEU A 92 -1.24 -8.47 7.68
C LEU A 92 -2.26 -7.35 7.42
N ILE A 93 -3.24 -7.65 6.57
CA ILE A 93 -4.29 -6.69 6.20
C ILE A 93 -5.12 -6.24 7.41
N SER A 94 -5.21 -7.06 8.46
CA SER A 94 -5.77 -6.67 9.75
C SER A 94 -4.98 -5.53 10.41
N LYS A 95 -3.64 -5.59 10.40
CA LYS A 95 -2.78 -4.52 10.92
C LYS A 95 -2.88 -3.25 10.09
N ILE A 96 -3.05 -3.36 8.77
CA ILE A 96 -3.34 -2.19 7.92
C ILE A 96 -4.69 -1.58 8.31
N SER A 97 -5.72 -2.40 8.50
CA SER A 97 -7.06 -1.95 8.91
C SER A 97 -7.04 -1.20 10.24
N ASP A 98 -6.28 -1.67 11.22
CA ASP A 98 -6.17 -1.05 12.55
C ASP A 98 -5.49 0.33 12.50
N ASN A 99 -4.68 0.60 11.47
CA ASN A 99 -3.83 1.78 11.36
C ASN A 99 -4.15 2.67 10.16
N LEU A 100 -5.24 2.39 9.43
CA LEU A 100 -5.60 3.07 8.18
C LEU A 100 -5.74 4.60 8.33
N GLY A 101 -6.12 5.07 9.53
CA GLY A 101 -6.24 6.51 9.85
C GLY A 101 -4.98 7.16 10.44
N ALA A 102 -3.95 6.37 10.78
CA ALA A 102 -2.74 6.85 11.46
C ALA A 102 -1.46 6.75 10.60
N SER A 103 -1.53 6.05 9.46
CA SER A 103 -0.36 5.81 8.59
C SER A 103 -0.57 6.48 7.23
N TYR A 104 -0.02 7.67 7.09
CA TYR A 104 0.05 8.35 5.80
C TYR A 104 1.28 7.85 5.04
N ALA A 105 1.10 7.34 3.82
CA ALA A 105 2.16 7.38 2.81
C ALA A 105 2.41 8.86 2.51
N ASN A 106 3.52 9.42 2.99
CA ASN A 106 3.84 10.83 2.73
C ASN A 106 4.05 11.08 1.22
N PRO A 107 3.95 12.35 0.79
CA PRO A 107 4.64 12.84 -0.40
C PRO A 107 6.05 12.24 -0.44
N ILE A 108 6.37 11.58 -1.54
CA ILE A 108 7.73 11.08 -1.78
C ILE A 108 8.58 12.32 -2.04
N GLU A 109 9.46 12.68 -1.10
CA GLU A 109 10.54 13.66 -1.33
C GLU A 109 11.61 13.11 -2.28
#